data_AF-A0A0B0D6M4-F1
#
_entry.id   AF-A0A0B0D6M4-F1
#
_cell.length_a   1.000
_cell.length_b   1.000
_cell.length_c   1.000
_cell.angle_alpha   90.00
_cell.angle_beta   90.00
_cell.angle_gamma   90.00
#
_symmetry.space_group_name_H-M   'P 1'
#
loop_
_entity.id
_entity.type
_entity.pdbx_description
1 polymer ?
#
loop_
_entity_poly.entity_id
_entity_poly.type
_entity_poly.pdbx_seq_one_letter_code
_entity_poly.pdbx_strand_id
1 'polypeptide(L)'
;MFRKTKIVSTIGPASESVEKLTELIEAGMNVARLNFSHGDFDEHGARIKNIREAASTTGKTVAILLDTKGPEIRTGTLKEGEVYLEKGSTAYVTMEDIEGDAERFSVTYPGLINDVHPGSKILLDDGLVELQVEEILNEKNEIKTTVLNNGPLKNKKGVNVPNVSVNLPGITEKDAADIKFGIEQGVDFIAASFVRRASDVLEIKELLEKHDALDIQIIPKIENQEGVDNIDEILEVSDGLMVARGDLGVEIPAEDVPLVQKELIRKCNKAGKPVITATQMLDSMQRNPRPTRAEASDVANAIFDGTDAIMLSGETAAGDYPVE
;
A
#
# COMPACT_ATOMS: atom_id res chain seq x y z
N MET A 1 11.31 14.87 -28.44
CA MET A 1 10.55 15.41 -27.29
C MET A 1 10.90 14.55 -26.09
N PHE A 2 11.25 15.14 -24.93
CA PHE A 2 11.65 14.37 -23.75
C PHE A 2 10.45 14.08 -22.85
N ARG A 3 10.35 12.87 -22.31
CA ARG A 3 9.34 12.51 -21.29
C ARG A 3 9.55 13.37 -20.03
N LYS A 4 8.46 13.81 -19.41
CA LYS A 4 8.48 14.65 -18.20
C LYS A 4 8.15 13.83 -16.94
N THR A 5 6.99 13.19 -16.92
CA THR A 5 6.55 12.29 -15.85
C THR A 5 7.51 11.10 -15.74
N LYS A 6 7.86 10.73 -14.50
CA LYS A 6 8.77 9.64 -14.18
C LYS A 6 8.03 8.31 -14.08
N ILE A 7 8.77 7.21 -14.18
CA ILE A 7 8.23 5.85 -14.05
C ILE A 7 8.88 5.17 -12.85
N VAL A 8 8.05 4.73 -11.92
CA VAL A 8 8.41 3.85 -10.81
C VAL A 8 7.98 2.43 -11.19
N SER A 9 8.89 1.46 -11.13
CA SER A 9 8.58 0.06 -11.46
C SER A 9 8.89 -0.83 -10.27
N THR A 10 7.95 -1.68 -9.88
CA THR A 10 8.16 -2.66 -8.82
C THR A 10 9.00 -3.82 -9.34
N ILE A 11 10.08 -4.15 -8.63
CA ILE A 11 10.96 -5.27 -8.98
C ILE A 11 10.47 -6.54 -8.30
N GLY A 12 10.46 -7.63 -9.06
CA GLY A 12 10.06 -8.95 -8.59
C GLY A 12 10.61 -10.06 -9.49
N PRO A 13 10.10 -11.30 -9.37
CA PRO A 13 10.58 -12.45 -10.14
C PRO A 13 10.66 -12.24 -11.66
N ALA A 14 9.76 -11.44 -12.24
CA ALA A 14 9.75 -11.16 -13.67
C ALA A 14 10.81 -10.14 -14.12
N SER A 15 11.45 -9.42 -13.18
CA SER A 15 12.30 -8.25 -13.45
C SER A 15 13.55 -8.14 -12.59
N GLU A 16 13.93 -9.16 -11.84
CA GLU A 16 15.08 -9.08 -10.91
C GLU A 16 16.45 -9.37 -11.54
N SER A 17 16.50 -9.89 -12.78
CA SER A 17 17.77 -10.15 -13.49
C SER A 17 18.39 -8.85 -14.01
N VAL A 18 19.72 -8.80 -14.09
CA VAL A 18 20.46 -7.63 -14.60
C VAL A 18 20.07 -7.32 -16.05
N GLU A 19 19.86 -8.35 -16.87
CA GLU A 19 19.42 -8.20 -18.27
C GLU A 19 18.04 -7.52 -18.32
N LYS A 20 17.09 -8.01 -17.53
CA LYS A 20 15.73 -7.47 -17.54
C LYS A 20 15.67 -6.06 -16.94
N LEU A 21 16.43 -5.80 -15.89
CA LEU A 21 16.60 -4.45 -15.32
C LEU A 21 17.20 -3.49 -16.36
N THR A 22 18.19 -3.94 -17.14
CA THR A 22 18.78 -3.14 -18.23
C THR A 22 17.70 -2.76 -19.25
N GLU A 23 16.89 -3.73 -19.69
CA GLU A 23 15.76 -3.47 -20.60
C GLU A 23 14.75 -2.46 -20.01
N LEU A 24 14.37 -2.62 -18.73
CA LEU A 24 13.46 -1.69 -18.04
C LEU A 24 14.02 -0.26 -17.96
N ILE A 25 15.30 -0.13 -17.64
CA ILE A 25 16.00 1.16 -17.57
C ILE A 25 16.09 1.79 -18.96
N GLU A 26 16.30 0.99 -20.00
CA GLU A 26 16.29 1.42 -21.40
C GLU A 26 14.91 1.91 -21.84
N ALA A 27 13.85 1.16 -21.52
CA ALA A 27 12.44 1.53 -21.72
C ALA A 27 12.03 2.78 -20.91
N GLY A 28 12.75 3.07 -19.83
CA GLY A 28 12.73 4.34 -19.14
C GLY A 28 12.27 4.29 -17.69
N MET A 29 12.47 3.18 -16.97
CA MET A 29 12.36 3.17 -15.52
C MET A 29 13.24 4.26 -14.90
N ASN A 30 12.72 5.00 -13.91
CA ASN A 30 13.46 6.02 -13.16
C ASN A 30 13.68 5.65 -11.70
N VAL A 31 12.75 4.89 -11.12
CA VAL A 31 12.80 4.45 -9.73
C VAL A 31 12.44 2.97 -9.69
N ALA A 32 13.27 2.16 -9.05
CA ALA A 32 13.01 0.77 -8.77
C ALA A 32 12.37 0.65 -7.38
N ARG A 33 11.11 0.22 -7.32
CA ARG A 33 10.37 -0.03 -6.08
C ARG A 33 10.64 -1.47 -5.60
N LEU A 34 10.95 -1.61 -4.32
CA LEU A 34 11.07 -2.88 -3.62
C LEU A 34 9.95 -2.99 -2.58
N ASN A 35 9.06 -3.96 -2.73
CA ASN A 35 7.93 -4.15 -1.83
C ASN A 35 8.30 -5.09 -0.68
N PHE A 36 8.47 -4.55 0.53
CA PHE A 36 8.88 -5.32 1.71
C PHE A 36 7.72 -6.04 2.42
N SER A 37 6.51 -5.98 1.84
CA SER A 37 5.41 -6.89 2.21
C SER A 37 5.73 -8.35 1.87
N HIS A 38 6.68 -8.57 0.96
CA HIS A 38 7.14 -9.87 0.50
C HIS A 38 8.67 -9.91 0.42
N GLY A 39 9.22 -11.13 0.36
CA GLY A 39 10.67 -11.36 0.31
C GLY A 39 11.37 -11.12 1.63
N ASP A 40 12.63 -11.52 1.69
CA ASP A 40 13.53 -11.30 2.82
C ASP A 40 14.68 -10.34 2.43
N PHE A 41 15.55 -10.04 3.40
CA PHE A 41 16.66 -9.11 3.18
C PHE A 41 17.72 -9.64 2.20
N ASP A 42 17.87 -10.96 2.07
CA ASP A 42 18.80 -11.54 1.11
C ASP A 42 18.29 -11.33 -0.32
N GLU A 43 16.99 -11.58 -0.55
CA GLU A 43 16.31 -11.34 -1.82
C GLU A 43 16.36 -9.86 -2.22
N HIS A 44 16.02 -8.95 -1.31
CA HIS A 44 16.05 -7.51 -1.59
C HIS A 44 17.48 -7.00 -1.78
N GLY A 45 18.46 -7.49 -1.01
CA GLY A 45 19.87 -7.15 -1.19
C GLY A 45 20.41 -7.56 -2.56
N ALA A 46 20.03 -8.75 -3.04
CA ALA A 46 20.37 -9.20 -4.39
C ALA A 46 19.76 -8.29 -5.47
N ARG A 47 18.48 -7.92 -5.33
CA ARG A 47 17.81 -6.98 -6.25
C ARG A 47 18.49 -5.62 -6.28
N ILE A 48 18.82 -5.04 -5.12
CA ILE A 48 19.52 -3.75 -5.01
C ILE A 48 20.86 -3.78 -5.75
N LYS A 49 21.63 -4.86 -5.57
CA LYS A 49 22.88 -5.07 -6.28
C LYS A 49 22.67 -5.09 -7.81
N ASN A 50 21.69 -5.86 -8.28
CA ASN A 50 21.39 -5.98 -9.71
C ASN A 50 20.91 -4.65 -10.31
N ILE A 51 20.09 -3.87 -9.58
CA ILE A 51 19.63 -2.54 -10.01
C ILE A 51 20.84 -1.61 -10.23
N ARG A 52 21.79 -1.58 -9.29
CA ARG A 52 23.00 -0.77 -9.38
C ARG A 52 23.90 -1.19 -10.55
N GLU A 53 24.02 -2.49 -10.78
CA GLU A 53 24.78 -3.04 -11.92
C GLU A 53 24.15 -2.65 -13.26
N ALA A 54 22.84 -2.80 -13.40
CA ALA A 54 22.10 -2.42 -14.60
C ALA A 54 22.13 -0.89 -14.84
N ALA A 55 21.99 -0.08 -13.78
CA ALA A 55 22.12 1.37 -13.86
C ALA A 55 23.53 1.80 -14.30
N SER A 56 24.58 1.17 -13.76
CA SER A 56 25.96 1.40 -14.18
C SER A 56 26.21 0.98 -15.64
N THR A 57 25.61 -0.13 -16.07
CA THR A 57 25.76 -0.66 -17.44
C THR A 57 25.11 0.26 -18.47
N THR A 58 23.92 0.77 -18.18
CA THR A 58 23.18 1.69 -19.06
C THR A 58 23.68 3.13 -18.98
N GLY A 59 24.41 3.48 -17.92
CA GLY A 59 24.84 4.85 -17.63
C GLY A 59 23.67 5.79 -17.26
N LYS A 60 22.51 5.25 -16.88
CA LYS A 60 21.33 6.03 -16.48
C LYS A 60 21.18 6.06 -14.96
N THR A 61 20.71 7.19 -14.44
CA THR A 61 20.37 7.34 -13.02
C THR A 61 19.04 6.68 -12.72
N VAL A 62 19.04 5.77 -11.73
CA VAL A 62 17.86 5.06 -11.23
C VAL A 62 17.91 5.11 -9.71
N ALA A 63 16.85 5.61 -9.09
CA ALA A 63 16.70 5.61 -7.64
C ALA A 63 16.07 4.29 -7.15
N ILE A 64 16.26 3.98 -5.87
CA ILE A 64 15.68 2.81 -5.20
C ILE A 64 14.68 3.31 -4.14
N LEU A 65 13.45 2.81 -4.22
CA LEU A 65 12.37 3.10 -3.30
C LEU A 65 12.02 1.84 -2.51
N LEU A 66 12.22 1.88 -1.19
CA LEU A 66 11.78 0.85 -0.26
C LEU A 66 10.33 1.13 0.12
N ASP A 67 9.42 0.21 -0.18
CA ASP A 67 8.02 0.31 0.23
C ASP A 67 7.76 -0.60 1.43
N THR A 68 7.50 0.03 2.58
CA THR A 68 7.25 -0.66 3.86
C THR A 68 5.95 -1.46 3.82
N LYS A 69 5.85 -2.48 4.66
CA LYS A 69 4.60 -3.25 4.77
C LYS A 69 3.52 -2.43 5.49
N GLY A 70 3.93 -1.72 6.54
CA GLY A 70 3.06 -0.89 7.36
C GLY A 70 2.17 -1.67 8.32
N PRO A 71 1.47 -0.93 9.20
CA PRO A 71 0.51 -1.48 10.14
C PRO A 71 -0.81 -1.84 9.44
N GLU A 72 -1.17 -3.12 9.44
CA GLU A 72 -2.42 -3.61 8.85
C GLU A 72 -3.17 -4.53 9.83
N ILE A 73 -4.50 -4.54 9.74
CA ILE A 73 -5.34 -5.51 10.46
C ILE A 73 -5.58 -6.68 9.51
N ARG A 74 -5.44 -7.91 10.01
CA ARG A 74 -5.77 -9.12 9.27
C ARG A 74 -6.71 -10.03 10.04
N THR A 75 -7.42 -10.88 9.33
CA THR A 75 -8.11 -12.02 9.92
C THR A 75 -7.12 -13.06 10.44
N GLY A 76 -7.54 -13.83 11.45
CA GLY A 76 -6.78 -14.95 11.97
C GLY A 76 -6.80 -16.18 11.04
N THR A 77 -6.60 -17.34 11.66
CA THR A 77 -6.68 -18.63 10.96
C THR A 77 -8.11 -19.15 11.00
N LEU A 78 -8.57 -19.74 9.91
CA LEU A 78 -9.90 -20.30 9.74
C LEU A 78 -9.83 -21.82 9.58
N LYS A 79 -10.87 -22.50 10.05
CA LYS A 79 -11.06 -23.95 9.85
C LYS A 79 -10.99 -24.27 8.35
N GLU A 80 -10.22 -25.29 8.00
CA GLU A 80 -9.99 -25.72 6.61
C GLU A 80 -9.38 -24.64 5.69
N GLY A 81 -8.94 -23.51 6.27
CA GLY A 81 -8.29 -22.39 5.57
C GLY A 81 -9.22 -21.40 4.86
N GLU A 82 -10.52 -21.70 4.79
CA GLU A 82 -11.53 -20.88 4.12
C GLU A 82 -12.92 -21.16 4.71
N VAL A 83 -13.73 -20.11 4.87
CA VAL A 83 -15.16 -20.21 5.18
C VAL A 83 -15.99 -19.35 4.24
N TYR A 84 -17.30 -19.61 4.21
CA TYR A 84 -18.24 -18.82 3.43
C TYR A 84 -19.16 -18.03 4.36
N LEU A 85 -19.24 -16.71 4.17
CA LEU A 85 -20.11 -15.82 4.92
C LEU A 85 -21.39 -15.58 4.12
N GLU A 86 -22.54 -15.87 4.74
CA GLU A 86 -23.86 -15.71 4.14
C GLU A 86 -24.50 -14.38 4.51
N LYS A 87 -25.05 -13.68 3.54
CA LYS A 87 -25.74 -12.40 3.75
C LYS A 87 -26.88 -12.53 4.74
N GLY A 88 -26.90 -11.64 5.72
CA GLY A 88 -27.89 -11.57 6.80
C GLY A 88 -27.58 -12.48 7.98
N SER A 89 -26.54 -13.32 7.92
CA SER A 89 -26.09 -14.08 9.08
C SER A 89 -25.36 -13.17 10.08
N THR A 90 -25.27 -13.64 11.32
CA THR A 90 -24.46 -13.01 12.37
C THR A 90 -23.05 -13.58 12.32
N ALA A 91 -22.04 -12.70 12.38
CA ALA A 91 -20.65 -13.07 12.58
C ALA A 91 -20.07 -12.33 13.79
N TYR A 92 -19.27 -13.02 14.59
CA TYR A 92 -18.57 -12.47 15.75
C TYR A 92 -17.10 -12.29 15.43
N VAL A 93 -16.63 -11.05 15.46
CA VAL A 93 -15.20 -10.73 15.35
C VAL A 93 -14.62 -10.71 16.75
N THR A 94 -13.80 -11.69 17.09
CA THR A 94 -13.19 -11.81 18.43
C THR A 94 -11.78 -11.22 18.46
N MET A 95 -11.42 -10.61 19.58
CA MET A 95 -10.07 -10.10 19.83
C MET A 95 -9.12 -11.18 20.37
N GLU A 96 -9.64 -12.39 20.62
CA GLU A 96 -8.86 -13.55 21.04
C GLU A 96 -8.39 -14.36 19.84
N ASP A 97 -7.14 -14.85 19.86
CA ASP A 97 -6.62 -15.68 18.78
C ASP A 97 -7.24 -17.09 18.84
N ILE A 98 -8.06 -17.40 17.85
CA ILE A 98 -8.76 -18.68 17.71
C ILE A 98 -8.69 -19.18 16.27
N GLU A 99 -8.90 -20.48 16.10
CA GLU A 99 -9.26 -21.03 14.79
C GLU A 99 -10.73 -20.73 14.49
N GLY A 100 -10.96 -19.76 13.62
CA GLY A 100 -12.29 -19.21 13.33
C GLY A 100 -13.12 -20.04 12.36
N ASP A 101 -14.40 -19.74 12.30
CA ASP A 101 -15.35 -20.24 11.32
C ASP A 101 -16.30 -19.13 10.82
N ALA A 102 -17.38 -19.51 10.12
CA ALA A 102 -18.36 -18.57 9.57
C ALA A 102 -19.17 -17.82 10.64
N GLU A 103 -19.28 -18.36 11.87
CA GLU A 103 -19.99 -17.70 12.97
C GLU A 103 -19.03 -16.83 13.79
N ARG A 104 -17.78 -17.26 13.99
CA ARG A 104 -16.82 -16.52 14.83
C ARG A 104 -15.39 -16.64 14.31
N PHE A 105 -14.71 -15.51 14.13
CA PHE A 105 -13.30 -15.48 13.70
C PHE A 105 -12.52 -14.35 14.36
N SER A 106 -11.20 -14.50 14.44
CA SER A 106 -10.30 -13.54 15.10
C SER A 106 -9.72 -12.50 14.14
N VAL A 107 -9.22 -11.40 14.71
CA VAL A 107 -8.41 -10.38 14.02
C VAL A 107 -7.08 -10.16 14.74
N THR A 108 -6.07 -9.70 14.01
CA THR A 108 -4.71 -9.48 14.55
C THR A 108 -4.59 -8.23 15.43
N TYR A 109 -5.61 -7.37 15.47
CA TYR A 109 -5.59 -6.12 16.23
C TYR A 109 -6.69 -6.11 17.31
N PRO A 110 -6.36 -6.49 18.56
CA PRO A 110 -7.31 -6.49 19.67
C PRO A 110 -7.90 -5.11 20.00
N GLY A 111 -7.22 -4.03 19.60
CA GLY A 111 -7.70 -2.66 19.78
C GLY A 111 -8.94 -2.33 18.95
N LEU A 112 -9.27 -3.14 17.93
CA LEU A 112 -10.39 -2.91 17.02
C LEU A 112 -11.72 -2.67 17.76
N ILE A 113 -11.95 -3.41 18.85
CA ILE A 113 -13.15 -3.29 19.67
C ILE A 113 -13.35 -1.89 20.29
N ASN A 114 -12.27 -1.13 20.47
CA ASN A 114 -12.32 0.23 21.02
C ASN A 114 -12.46 1.30 19.94
N ASP A 115 -12.13 0.96 18.70
CA ASP A 115 -12.10 1.91 17.58
C ASP A 115 -13.47 1.95 16.87
N VAL A 116 -14.13 0.80 16.72
CA VAL A 116 -15.44 0.71 16.06
C VAL A 116 -16.61 0.98 17.02
N HIS A 117 -17.78 1.30 16.45
CA HIS A 117 -19.02 1.53 17.18
C HIS A 117 -20.22 0.90 16.45
N PRO A 118 -21.37 0.69 17.11
CA PRO A 118 -22.59 0.25 16.42
C PRO A 118 -22.90 1.12 15.20
N GLY A 119 -23.10 0.47 14.04
CA GLY A 119 -23.27 1.11 12.74
C GLY A 119 -21.99 1.24 11.91
N SER A 120 -20.80 1.05 12.48
CA SER A 120 -19.54 0.99 11.72
C SER A 120 -19.55 -0.17 10.72
N LYS A 121 -18.78 -0.04 9.65
CA LYS A 121 -18.54 -1.09 8.66
C LYS A 121 -17.19 -1.74 8.91
N ILE A 122 -17.11 -3.05 8.77
CA ILE A 122 -15.86 -3.80 8.73
C ILE A 122 -15.80 -4.50 7.37
N LEU A 123 -14.78 -4.19 6.60
CA LEU A 123 -14.53 -4.76 5.28
C LEU A 123 -13.48 -5.85 5.40
N LEU A 124 -13.73 -6.99 4.77
CA LEU A 124 -12.84 -8.15 4.78
C LEU A 124 -12.36 -8.45 3.36
N ASP A 125 -11.10 -8.84 3.25
CA ASP A 125 -10.45 -9.22 1.99
C ASP A 125 -10.62 -8.13 0.92
N ASP A 126 -10.08 -6.94 1.23
CA ASP A 126 -10.09 -5.75 0.35
C ASP A 126 -11.51 -5.32 -0.07
N GLY A 127 -12.46 -5.44 0.85
CA GLY A 127 -13.87 -5.08 0.62
C GLY A 127 -14.71 -6.15 -0.08
N LEU A 128 -14.19 -7.36 -0.26
CA LEU A 128 -14.95 -8.48 -0.84
C LEU A 128 -16.19 -8.82 -0.01
N VAL A 129 -16.07 -8.82 1.32
CA VAL A 129 -17.21 -9.03 2.24
C VAL A 129 -17.31 -7.86 3.21
N GLU A 130 -18.50 -7.31 3.34
CA GLU A 130 -18.82 -6.23 4.26
C GLU A 130 -19.64 -6.74 5.45
N LEU A 131 -19.24 -6.33 6.65
CA LEU A 131 -19.95 -6.54 7.89
C LEU A 131 -20.43 -5.20 8.44
N GLN A 132 -21.60 -5.20 9.06
CA GLN A 132 -22.10 -4.08 9.84
C GLN A 132 -22.03 -4.40 11.32
N VAL A 133 -21.41 -3.52 12.11
CA VAL A 133 -21.33 -3.66 13.56
C VAL A 133 -22.71 -3.42 14.18
N GLU A 134 -23.22 -4.41 14.89
CA GLU A 134 -24.50 -4.32 15.61
C GLU A 134 -24.29 -3.94 17.07
N GLU A 135 -23.33 -4.60 17.73
CA GLU A 135 -23.13 -4.48 19.17
C GLU A 135 -21.68 -4.79 19.56
N ILE A 136 -21.16 -4.05 20.54
CA ILE A 136 -19.84 -4.28 21.13
C ILE A 136 -20.01 -5.06 22.44
N LEU A 137 -19.50 -6.30 22.49
CA LEU A 137 -19.62 -7.21 23.62
C LEU A 137 -18.32 -7.19 24.44
N ASN A 138 -18.08 -6.09 25.16
CA ASN A 138 -16.85 -5.88 25.96
C ASN A 138 -16.55 -7.02 26.93
N GLU A 139 -17.57 -7.58 27.59
CA GLU A 139 -17.43 -8.70 28.55
C GLU A 139 -16.85 -9.98 27.91
N LYS A 140 -16.96 -10.11 26.58
CA LYS A 140 -16.51 -11.27 25.80
C LYS A 140 -15.35 -10.95 24.87
N ASN A 141 -14.88 -9.69 24.83
CA ASN A 141 -13.93 -9.21 23.82
C ASN A 141 -14.36 -9.53 22.37
N GLU A 142 -15.66 -9.35 22.08
CA GLU A 142 -16.25 -9.67 20.77
C GLU A 142 -17.02 -8.49 20.19
N ILE A 143 -17.00 -8.36 18.87
CA ILE A 143 -17.85 -7.46 18.10
C ILE A 143 -18.89 -8.32 17.40
N LYS A 144 -20.16 -8.10 17.70
CA LYS A 144 -21.26 -8.75 16.99
C LYS A 144 -21.58 -7.97 15.73
N THR A 145 -21.62 -8.66 14.60
CA THR A 145 -21.86 -8.06 13.28
C THR A 145 -22.93 -8.78 12.48
N THR A 146 -23.49 -8.10 11.49
CA THR A 146 -24.34 -8.67 10.44
C THR A 146 -23.59 -8.66 9.11
N VAL A 147 -23.58 -9.80 8.40
CA VAL A 147 -22.96 -9.91 7.08
C VAL A 147 -23.86 -9.23 6.02
N LEU A 148 -23.32 -8.29 5.24
CA LEU A 148 -24.11 -7.50 4.27
C LEU A 148 -24.14 -8.09 2.86
N ASN A 149 -23.15 -8.90 2.49
CA ASN A 149 -23.07 -9.59 1.20
C ASN A 149 -22.40 -10.96 1.33
N ASN A 150 -22.72 -11.86 0.39
CA ASN A 150 -22.13 -13.19 0.39
C ASN A 150 -20.68 -13.15 -0.09
N GLY A 151 -19.82 -13.97 0.49
CA GLY A 151 -18.48 -14.18 -0.05
C GLY A 151 -17.61 -15.15 0.77
N PRO A 152 -16.54 -15.67 0.15
CA PRO A 152 -15.54 -16.44 0.86
C PRO A 152 -14.68 -15.54 1.75
N LEU A 153 -14.20 -16.08 2.86
CA LEU A 153 -13.16 -15.50 3.69
C LEU A 153 -12.05 -16.52 3.87
N LYS A 154 -10.81 -16.12 3.61
CA LYS A 154 -9.62 -16.98 3.76
C LYS A 154 -8.76 -16.53 4.94
N ASN A 155 -7.73 -17.32 5.23
CA ASN A 155 -6.73 -16.98 6.25
C ASN A 155 -6.03 -15.65 5.95
N LYS A 156 -5.76 -14.87 7.01
CA LYS A 156 -4.85 -13.71 6.96
C LYS A 156 -5.23 -12.67 5.89
N LYS A 157 -6.52 -12.46 5.68
CA LYS A 157 -7.04 -11.45 4.75
C LYS A 157 -7.10 -10.08 5.42
N GLY A 158 -6.96 -9.03 4.62
CA GLY A 158 -7.02 -7.64 5.10
C GLY A 158 -8.36 -7.34 5.76
N VAL A 159 -8.32 -6.49 6.79
CA VAL A 159 -9.49 -5.97 7.50
C VAL A 159 -9.39 -4.46 7.51
N ASN A 160 -10.43 -3.82 6.98
CA ASN A 160 -10.51 -2.37 6.80
C ASN A 160 -11.74 -1.85 7.55
N VAL A 161 -11.65 -0.64 8.12
CA VAL A 161 -12.75 -0.03 8.88
C VAL A 161 -12.97 1.41 8.45
N PRO A 162 -13.74 1.61 7.37
CA PRO A 162 -14.00 2.94 6.83
C PRO A 162 -14.59 3.90 7.86
N ASN A 163 -14.14 5.16 7.82
CA ASN A 163 -14.57 6.25 8.71
C ASN A 163 -14.28 6.01 10.20
N VAL A 164 -13.34 5.12 10.52
CA VAL A 164 -12.87 4.87 11.88
C VAL A 164 -11.38 5.18 11.97
N SER A 165 -11.01 6.01 12.95
CA SER A 165 -9.59 6.23 13.28
C SER A 165 -9.05 5.02 14.04
N VAL A 166 -8.24 4.23 13.35
CA VAL A 166 -7.60 3.06 13.93
C VAL A 166 -6.39 3.48 14.75
N ASN A 167 -6.23 2.96 15.97
CA ASN A 167 -5.08 3.31 16.82
C ASN A 167 -3.92 2.31 16.68
N LEU A 168 -3.40 2.16 15.46
CA LEU A 168 -2.17 1.43 15.15
C LEU A 168 -0.95 2.37 15.20
N PRO A 169 0.25 1.87 15.56
CA PRO A 169 1.48 2.67 15.52
C PRO A 169 1.80 3.12 14.09
N GLY A 170 2.62 4.17 13.91
CA GLY A 170 3.00 4.66 12.59
C GLY A 170 3.86 3.66 11.81
N ILE A 171 4.72 2.93 12.51
CA ILE A 171 5.51 1.82 11.94
C ILE A 171 5.47 0.57 12.83
N THR A 172 5.58 -0.60 12.21
CA THR A 172 5.72 -1.88 12.93
C THR A 172 7.19 -2.17 13.28
N GLU A 173 7.44 -3.14 14.16
CA GLU A 173 8.81 -3.63 14.42
C GLU A 173 9.50 -4.14 13.15
N LYS A 174 8.71 -4.77 12.26
CA LYS A 174 9.20 -5.22 10.96
C LYS A 174 9.59 -4.03 10.09
N ASP A 175 8.74 -3.01 9.98
CA ASP A 175 9.05 -1.82 9.18
C ASP A 175 10.31 -1.10 9.71
N ALA A 176 10.48 -1.02 11.03
CA ALA A 176 11.70 -0.48 11.62
C ALA A 176 12.95 -1.29 11.24
N ALA A 177 12.85 -2.62 11.12
CA ALA A 177 13.93 -3.47 10.63
C ALA A 177 14.17 -3.29 9.13
N ASP A 178 13.11 -3.20 8.32
CA ASP A 178 13.17 -2.96 6.88
C ASP A 178 13.84 -1.62 6.58
N ILE A 179 13.47 -0.55 7.30
CA ILE A 179 14.05 0.79 7.16
C ILE A 179 15.54 0.76 7.51
N LYS A 180 15.94 0.09 8.61
CA LYS A 180 17.36 -0.05 8.96
C LYS A 180 18.14 -0.78 7.87
N PHE A 181 17.59 -1.85 7.32
CA PHE A 181 18.18 -2.52 6.17
C PHE A 181 18.28 -1.58 4.96
N GLY A 182 17.25 -0.79 4.68
CA GLY A 182 17.28 0.24 3.63
C GLY A 182 18.40 1.27 3.82
N ILE A 183 18.62 1.72 5.05
CA ILE A 183 19.73 2.63 5.41
C ILE A 183 21.08 1.96 5.12
N GLU A 184 21.28 0.73 5.60
CA GLU A 184 22.51 -0.04 5.36
C GLU A 184 22.77 -0.27 3.87
N GLN A 185 21.71 -0.48 3.10
CA GLN A 185 21.81 -0.66 1.66
C GLN A 185 21.94 0.65 0.90
N GLY A 186 21.66 1.82 1.49
CA GLY A 186 21.69 3.12 0.84
C GLY A 186 20.58 3.30 -0.20
N VAL A 187 19.32 3.08 0.20
CA VAL A 187 18.13 3.39 -0.62
C VAL A 187 17.88 4.90 -0.66
N ASP A 188 17.22 5.39 -1.71
CA ASP A 188 17.00 6.82 -1.92
C ASP A 188 15.66 7.30 -1.32
N PHE A 189 14.64 6.44 -1.33
CA PHE A 189 13.29 6.74 -0.87
C PHE A 189 12.75 5.65 0.05
N ILE A 190 11.92 6.05 1.02
CA ILE A 190 11.05 5.16 1.80
C ILE A 190 9.61 5.55 1.53
N ALA A 191 8.82 4.63 0.96
CA ALA A 191 7.38 4.75 0.90
C ALA A 191 6.75 4.13 2.15
N ALA A 192 6.10 4.96 2.96
CA ALA A 192 5.53 4.58 4.24
C ALA A 192 4.04 4.21 4.08
N SER A 193 3.70 2.95 4.34
CA SER A 193 2.33 2.42 4.17
C SER A 193 1.42 2.84 5.32
N PHE A 194 0.12 2.97 5.02
CA PHE A 194 -0.96 3.29 5.96
C PHE A 194 -0.76 4.57 6.80
N VAL A 195 -0.07 5.57 6.24
CA VAL A 195 0.13 6.86 6.93
C VAL A 195 -1.20 7.60 7.05
N ARG A 196 -1.51 8.02 8.28
CA ARG A 196 -2.77 8.67 8.66
C ARG A 196 -2.54 10.01 9.34
N ARG A 197 -1.38 10.21 9.94
CA ARG A 197 -1.05 11.38 10.76
C ARG A 197 0.37 11.85 10.51
N ALA A 198 0.64 13.12 10.80
CA ALA A 198 2.01 13.64 10.77
C ALA A 198 2.96 12.84 11.71
N SER A 199 2.44 12.32 12.83
CA SER A 199 3.23 11.50 13.77
C SER A 199 3.85 10.26 13.12
N ASP A 200 3.13 9.61 12.19
CA ASP A 200 3.60 8.37 11.56
C ASP A 200 4.86 8.63 10.71
N VAL A 201 4.89 9.79 10.04
CA VAL A 201 6.05 10.26 9.27
C VAL A 201 7.21 10.66 10.20
N LEU A 202 6.88 11.33 11.31
CA LEU A 202 7.88 11.75 12.29
C LEU A 202 8.56 10.57 12.98
N GLU A 203 7.86 9.45 13.21
CA GLU A 203 8.45 8.21 13.72
C GLU A 203 9.56 7.67 12.80
N ILE A 204 9.31 7.65 11.48
CA ILE A 204 10.33 7.25 10.48
C ILE A 204 11.48 8.24 10.47
N LYS A 205 11.17 9.54 10.52
CA LYS A 205 12.19 10.61 10.52
C LYS A 205 13.11 10.53 11.73
N GLU A 206 12.57 10.25 12.92
CA GLU A 206 13.35 10.04 14.14
C GLU A 206 14.26 8.79 14.00
N LEU A 207 13.76 7.72 13.37
CA LEU A 207 14.56 6.52 13.09
C LEU A 207 15.73 6.82 12.13
N LEU A 208 15.49 7.60 11.07
CA LEU A 208 16.53 8.03 10.13
C LEU A 208 17.56 8.95 10.81
N GLU A 209 17.12 9.89 11.64
CA GLU A 209 18.00 10.79 12.40
C GLU A 209 18.94 10.01 13.33
N LYS A 210 18.43 8.99 14.02
CA LYS A 210 19.23 8.11 14.89
C LYS A 210 20.34 7.34 14.16
N HIS A 211 20.26 7.21 12.85
CA HIS A 211 21.22 6.49 12.01
C HIS A 211 21.94 7.41 11.02
N ASP A 212 21.88 8.73 11.21
CA ASP A 212 22.50 9.73 10.34
C ASP A 212 22.08 9.61 8.85
N ALA A 213 20.82 9.23 8.59
CA ALA A 213 20.30 8.90 7.25
C ALA A 213 19.15 9.83 6.79
N LEU A 214 19.20 11.10 7.21
CA LEU A 214 18.19 12.12 6.89
C LEU A 214 18.18 12.57 5.41
N ASP A 215 19.11 12.08 4.60
CA ASP A 215 19.12 12.28 3.16
C ASP A 215 18.10 11.38 2.42
N ILE A 216 17.68 10.27 3.04
CA ILE A 216 16.62 9.39 2.52
C ILE A 216 15.27 10.11 2.61
N GLN A 217 14.56 10.19 1.48
CA GLN A 217 13.29 10.92 1.38
C GLN A 217 12.10 10.06 1.79
N ILE A 218 11.17 10.61 2.56
CA ILE A 218 9.96 9.90 3.03
C ILE A 218 8.75 10.26 2.15
N ILE A 219 8.10 9.23 1.62
CA ILE A 219 6.93 9.30 0.73
C ILE A 219 5.74 8.60 1.42
N PRO A 220 4.89 9.30 2.18
CA PRO A 220 3.69 8.70 2.76
C PRO A 220 2.74 8.18 1.69
N LYS A 221 2.17 7.00 1.94
CA LYS A 221 1.11 6.42 1.13
C LYS A 221 -0.23 6.73 1.78
N ILE A 222 -1.08 7.47 1.06
CA ILE A 222 -2.43 7.80 1.52
C ILE A 222 -3.39 6.74 1.01
N GLU A 223 -3.95 6.00 1.95
CA GLU A 223 -4.67 4.73 1.71
C GLU A 223 -6.04 4.69 2.40
N ASN A 224 -6.38 5.69 3.22
CA ASN A 224 -7.65 5.76 3.93
C ASN A 224 -8.13 7.19 4.14
N GLN A 225 -9.35 7.34 4.66
CA GLN A 225 -10.00 8.63 4.89
C GLN A 225 -9.22 9.52 5.88
N GLU A 226 -8.66 8.97 6.97
CA GLU A 226 -7.92 9.77 7.96
C GLU A 226 -6.67 10.40 7.35
N GLY A 227 -5.93 9.66 6.51
CA GLY A 227 -4.80 10.22 5.76
C GLY A 227 -5.20 11.28 4.73
N VAL A 228 -6.39 11.16 4.14
CA VAL A 228 -6.94 12.20 3.25
C VAL A 228 -7.29 13.46 4.03
N ASP A 229 -7.96 13.32 5.17
CA ASP A 229 -8.38 14.44 6.01
C ASP A 229 -7.17 15.20 6.59
N ASN A 230 -6.12 14.46 6.97
CA ASN A 230 -4.89 14.99 7.55
C ASN A 230 -3.81 15.31 6.51
N ILE A 231 -4.13 15.33 5.21
CA ILE A 231 -3.11 15.48 4.18
C ILE A 231 -2.24 16.73 4.34
N ASP A 232 -2.80 17.85 4.83
CA ASP A 232 -2.05 19.09 4.95
C ASP A 232 -0.93 18.98 6.00
N GLU A 233 -1.20 18.37 7.16
CA GLU A 233 -0.19 18.15 8.21
C GLU A 233 0.81 17.03 7.85
N ILE A 234 0.34 15.96 7.19
CA ILE A 234 1.22 14.88 6.70
C ILE A 234 2.19 15.47 5.69
N LEU A 235 1.67 16.23 4.72
CA LEU A 235 2.48 16.82 3.66
C LEU A 235 3.48 17.82 4.23
N GLU A 236 3.18 18.55 5.31
CA GLU A 236 4.13 19.49 5.94
C GLU A 236 5.43 18.81 6.38
N VAL A 237 5.34 17.62 6.97
CA VAL A 237 6.48 16.88 7.54
C VAL A 237 7.14 15.86 6.59
N SER A 238 6.58 15.68 5.39
CA SER A 238 7.01 14.66 4.41
C SER A 238 7.85 15.24 3.27
N ASP A 239 8.49 14.40 2.46
CA ASP A 239 9.30 14.84 1.30
C ASP A 239 8.59 14.68 -0.04
N GLY A 240 7.54 13.86 -0.08
CA GLY A 240 6.66 13.65 -1.23
C GLY A 240 5.33 13.02 -0.79
N LEU A 241 4.65 12.36 -1.72
CA LEU A 241 3.42 11.61 -1.45
C LEU A 241 3.22 10.48 -2.46
N MET A 242 2.53 9.42 -2.06
CA MET A 242 1.99 8.40 -2.96
C MET A 242 0.48 8.29 -2.78
N VAL A 243 -0.25 8.37 -3.89
CA VAL A 243 -1.71 8.16 -3.95
C VAL A 243 -1.95 6.70 -4.33
N ALA A 244 -2.28 5.86 -3.36
CA ALA A 244 -2.49 4.42 -3.53
C ALA A 244 -3.99 4.13 -3.72
N ARG A 245 -4.43 4.12 -4.98
CA ARG A 245 -5.85 4.17 -5.36
C ARG A 245 -6.60 2.87 -5.08
N GLY A 246 -5.90 1.73 -5.17
CA GLY A 246 -6.44 0.42 -4.84
C GLY A 246 -6.84 0.36 -3.38
N ASP A 247 -5.91 0.66 -2.48
CA ASP A 247 -6.16 0.68 -1.03
C ASP A 247 -7.19 1.76 -0.66
N LEU A 248 -7.04 2.96 -1.22
CA LEU A 248 -7.99 4.05 -0.99
C LEU A 248 -9.41 3.68 -1.43
N GLY A 249 -9.57 3.01 -2.57
CA GLY A 249 -10.88 2.56 -3.07
C GLY A 249 -11.53 1.45 -2.25
N VAL A 250 -10.83 0.84 -1.29
CA VAL A 250 -11.42 -0.02 -0.27
C VAL A 250 -12.03 0.83 0.86
N GLU A 251 -11.34 1.89 1.27
CA GLU A 251 -11.69 2.70 2.45
C GLU A 251 -12.68 3.84 2.15
N ILE A 252 -12.71 4.35 0.92
CA ILE A 252 -13.64 5.40 0.50
C ILE A 252 -14.45 4.97 -0.73
N PRO A 253 -15.63 5.56 -0.99
CA PRO A 253 -16.43 5.24 -2.17
C PRO A 253 -15.61 5.39 -3.46
N ALA A 254 -15.73 4.42 -4.36
CA ALA A 254 -14.96 4.41 -5.61
C ALA A 254 -15.23 5.65 -6.49
N GLU A 255 -16.44 6.22 -6.44
CA GLU A 255 -16.77 7.46 -7.12
C GLU A 255 -16.04 8.71 -6.58
N ASP A 256 -15.57 8.68 -5.34
CA ASP A 256 -14.87 9.79 -4.68
C ASP A 256 -13.36 9.74 -4.90
N VAL A 257 -12.78 8.55 -5.11
CA VAL A 257 -11.34 8.33 -5.34
C VAL A 257 -10.75 9.27 -6.42
N PRO A 258 -11.37 9.47 -7.60
CA PRO A 258 -10.81 10.37 -8.61
C PRO A 258 -10.75 11.84 -8.16
N LEU A 259 -11.69 12.28 -7.31
CA LEU A 259 -11.69 13.65 -6.77
C LEU A 259 -10.59 13.81 -5.72
N VAL A 260 -10.47 12.84 -4.82
CA VAL A 260 -9.40 12.80 -3.81
C VAL A 260 -8.03 12.77 -4.48
N GLN A 261 -7.80 11.92 -5.47
CA GLN A 261 -6.55 11.90 -6.24
C GLN A 261 -6.17 13.29 -6.77
N LYS A 262 -7.12 13.98 -7.41
CA LYS A 262 -6.91 15.33 -7.97
C LYS A 262 -6.54 16.33 -6.89
N GLU A 263 -7.18 16.24 -5.72
CA GLU A 263 -6.90 17.11 -4.60
C GLU A 263 -5.51 16.86 -4.01
N LEU A 264 -5.16 15.59 -3.72
CA LEU A 264 -3.87 15.20 -3.16
C LEU A 264 -2.73 15.64 -4.09
N ILE A 265 -2.82 15.35 -5.40
CA ILE A 265 -1.83 15.78 -6.40
C ILE A 265 -1.71 17.31 -6.43
N ARG A 266 -2.83 18.04 -6.40
CA ARG A 266 -2.82 19.52 -6.40
C ARG A 266 -2.13 20.08 -5.15
N LYS A 267 -2.35 19.49 -3.97
CA LYS A 267 -1.70 19.90 -2.72
C LYS A 267 -0.19 19.67 -2.77
N CYS A 268 0.25 18.51 -3.27
CA CYS A 268 1.67 18.23 -3.54
C CYS A 268 2.30 19.25 -4.50
N ASN A 269 1.63 19.52 -5.63
CA ASN A 269 2.08 20.51 -6.62
C ASN A 269 2.20 21.92 -6.02
N LYS A 270 1.26 22.31 -5.15
CA LYS A 270 1.31 23.60 -4.45
C LYS A 270 2.47 23.68 -3.45
N ALA A 271 2.80 22.58 -2.79
CA ALA A 271 3.91 22.48 -1.84
C ALA A 271 5.28 22.27 -2.54
N GLY A 272 5.29 21.96 -3.84
CA GLY A 272 6.50 21.61 -4.58
C GLY A 272 7.10 20.27 -4.16
N LYS A 273 6.28 19.35 -3.65
CA LYS A 273 6.68 18.02 -3.18
C LYS A 273 6.28 16.97 -4.23
N PRO A 274 7.17 16.04 -4.64
CA PRO A 274 6.85 15.05 -5.66
C PRO A 274 5.68 14.16 -5.27
N VAL A 275 4.82 13.83 -6.24
CA VAL A 275 3.71 12.88 -6.04
C VAL A 275 3.76 11.70 -7.01
N ILE A 276 3.50 10.50 -6.48
CA ILE A 276 3.41 9.25 -7.22
C ILE A 276 1.95 8.80 -7.29
N THR A 277 1.41 8.59 -8.48
CA THR A 277 0.12 7.90 -8.66
C THR A 277 0.35 6.40 -8.82
N ALA A 278 -0.24 5.62 -7.93
CA ALA A 278 0.07 4.20 -7.76
C ALA A 278 -1.16 3.29 -7.82
N THR A 279 -0.91 1.99 -8.08
CA THR A 279 -1.87 0.88 -8.20
C THR A 279 -2.87 1.06 -9.35
N GLN A 280 -3.47 -0.02 -9.86
CA GLN A 280 -4.51 0.01 -10.91
C GLN A 280 -4.12 0.80 -12.18
N MET A 281 -2.83 0.84 -12.52
CA MET A 281 -2.35 1.63 -13.67
C MET A 281 -2.55 0.88 -14.98
N LEU A 282 -1.81 -0.22 -15.17
CA LEU A 282 -1.86 -1.03 -16.39
C LEU A 282 -2.03 -2.52 -16.04
N ASP A 283 -2.80 -2.84 -15.00
CA ASP A 283 -2.92 -4.19 -14.42
C ASP A 283 -3.20 -5.29 -15.45
N SER A 284 -3.98 -5.00 -16.50
CA SER A 284 -4.25 -5.96 -17.57
C SER A 284 -2.98 -6.41 -18.32
N MET A 285 -1.93 -5.59 -18.31
CA MET A 285 -0.65 -5.88 -18.95
C MET A 285 0.19 -6.93 -18.22
N GLN A 286 -0.19 -7.32 -17.00
CA GLN A 286 0.37 -8.53 -16.39
C GLN A 286 0.16 -9.78 -17.28
N ARG A 287 -0.88 -9.79 -18.11
CA ARG A 287 -1.25 -10.92 -18.97
C ARG A 287 -1.38 -10.56 -20.45
N ASN A 288 -1.28 -9.28 -20.79
CA ASN A 288 -1.53 -8.78 -22.14
C ASN A 288 -0.40 -7.85 -22.60
N PRO A 289 0.03 -7.92 -23.86
CA PRO A 289 1.12 -7.06 -24.37
C PRO A 289 0.68 -5.60 -24.62
N ARG A 290 -0.59 -5.25 -24.35
CA ARG A 290 -1.15 -3.91 -24.55
C ARG A 290 -2.23 -3.64 -23.50
N PRO A 291 -2.33 -2.39 -23.00
CA PRO A 291 -3.33 -2.03 -22.02
C PRO A 291 -4.69 -1.83 -22.68
N THR A 292 -5.72 -1.81 -21.85
CA THR A 292 -7.06 -1.40 -22.26
C THR A 292 -7.13 0.11 -22.51
N ARG A 293 -8.17 0.55 -23.23
CA ARG A 293 -8.45 1.98 -23.40
C ARG A 293 -8.76 2.70 -22.08
N ALA A 294 -9.33 1.97 -21.10
CA ALA A 294 -9.66 2.53 -19.80
C ALA A 294 -8.38 2.85 -19.01
N GLU A 295 -7.47 1.88 -18.90
CA GLU A 295 -6.14 2.06 -18.27
C GLU A 295 -5.33 3.16 -18.94
N ALA A 296 -5.27 3.17 -20.28
CA ALA A 296 -4.58 4.24 -21.00
C ALA A 296 -5.18 5.64 -20.71
N SER A 297 -6.51 5.74 -20.60
CA SER A 297 -7.19 6.98 -20.23
C SER A 297 -6.90 7.37 -18.78
N ASP A 298 -6.81 6.40 -17.88
CA ASP A 298 -6.58 6.61 -16.46
C ASP A 298 -5.16 7.13 -16.20
N VAL A 299 -4.14 6.49 -16.79
CA VAL A 299 -2.75 6.96 -16.77
C VAL A 299 -2.63 8.37 -17.35
N ALA A 300 -3.31 8.66 -18.47
CA ALA A 300 -3.31 10.00 -19.06
C ALA A 300 -3.94 11.04 -18.12
N ASN A 301 -5.02 10.70 -17.41
CA ASN A 301 -5.65 11.58 -16.44
C ASN A 301 -4.77 11.84 -15.23
N ALA A 302 -4.04 10.85 -14.72
CA ALA A 302 -3.05 11.07 -13.66
C ALA A 302 -1.98 12.10 -14.07
N ILE A 303 -1.54 12.07 -15.33
CA ILE A 303 -0.62 13.06 -15.90
C ILE A 303 -1.29 14.43 -16.03
N PHE A 304 -2.54 14.51 -16.49
CA PHE A 304 -3.29 15.78 -16.56
C PHE A 304 -3.56 16.40 -15.19
N ASP A 305 -3.73 15.57 -14.16
CA ASP A 305 -3.88 16.00 -12.78
C ASP A 305 -2.58 16.62 -12.23
N GLY A 306 -1.45 16.30 -12.88
CA GLY A 306 -0.15 16.86 -12.60
C GLY A 306 0.72 15.96 -11.74
N THR A 307 0.62 14.63 -11.88
CA THR A 307 1.50 13.71 -11.17
C THR A 307 2.95 13.79 -11.66
N ASP A 308 3.92 13.72 -10.74
CA ASP A 308 5.35 13.70 -11.07
C ASP A 308 5.79 12.32 -11.56
N ALA A 309 5.18 11.26 -11.03
CA ALA A 309 5.50 9.89 -11.38
C ALA A 309 4.27 8.98 -11.40
N ILE A 310 4.33 7.97 -12.28
CA ILE A 310 3.38 6.86 -12.30
C ILE A 310 4.09 5.59 -11.84
N MET A 311 3.37 4.70 -11.15
CA MET A 311 3.94 3.47 -10.59
C MET A 311 3.29 2.21 -11.15
N LEU A 312 4.14 1.30 -11.62
CA LEU A 312 3.78 -0.06 -12.00
C LEU A 312 4.04 -1.02 -10.83
N SER A 313 3.08 -1.92 -10.60
CA SER A 313 3.05 -2.86 -9.48
C SER A 313 3.27 -4.29 -9.98
N GLY A 314 2.21 -5.08 -10.13
CA GLY A 314 2.31 -6.46 -10.60
C GLY A 314 2.82 -6.56 -12.04
N GLU A 315 2.55 -5.53 -12.84
CA GLU A 315 2.92 -5.44 -14.26
C GLU A 315 4.41 -5.71 -14.47
N THR A 316 5.26 -5.09 -13.65
CA THR A 316 6.72 -5.26 -13.74
C THR A 316 7.27 -6.29 -12.76
N ALA A 317 6.58 -6.56 -11.65
CA ALA A 317 7.08 -7.46 -10.63
C ALA A 317 6.92 -8.94 -11.00
N ALA A 318 5.77 -9.32 -11.57
CA ALA A 318 5.41 -10.71 -11.81
C ALA A 318 4.63 -10.94 -13.12
N GLY A 319 4.38 -9.87 -13.91
CA GLY A 319 3.68 -9.95 -15.18
C GLY A 319 4.49 -10.60 -16.30
N ASP A 320 3.78 -11.06 -17.33
CA ASP A 320 4.36 -11.69 -18.53
C ASP A 320 5.05 -10.66 -19.45
N TYR A 321 4.70 -9.38 -19.33
CA TYR A 321 5.15 -8.28 -20.19
C TYR A 321 5.73 -7.10 -19.38
N PRO A 322 6.82 -7.30 -18.63
CA PRO A 322 7.34 -6.25 -17.75
C PRO A 322 7.97 -5.06 -18.50
N VAL A 323 8.43 -5.24 -19.75
CA VAL A 323 9.18 -4.21 -20.50
C VAL A 323 8.27 -3.38 -21.43
N GLU A 324 7.23 -4.01 -21.97
CA GLU A 324 6.21 -3.40 -22.84
C GLU A 324 5.38 -2.31 -22.15
#